data_AF-A0A954WHG6-F1
#
_entry.id   AF-A0A954WHG6-F1
#
_cell.length_a   1.000
_cell.length_b   1.000
_cell.length_c   1.000
_cell.angle_alpha   90.00
_cell.angle_beta   90.00
_cell.angle_gamma   90.00
#
_symmetry.space_group_name_H-M   'P 1'
#
loop_
_entity.id
_entity.type
_entity.pdbx_description
1 polymer ?
#
loop_
_entity_poly.entity_id
_entity_poly.type
_entity_poly.pdbx_seq_one_letter_code
_entity_poly.pdbx_strand_id
1 'polypeptide(L)'
;NTTNLPIRKLRFFREFFGYPAALTIFKDEKRFGGDRIGNATSRLINETDRLVEYILKQDTHVFEELLTTEKFYVYHDGNNERMQAASDRIKSIYDHFKNLDWQNFKKEDLLEHRDFLKEVKMRSVDPDNLEARNRQGTTIQLFKKSMRTITARLDKGQKEAAPYDLYRGYGNDFMPGYNVAKFYNFRLDDWDYSTIQPAAVPNRKGLLTSPAWLIAHSKNTETDPVIRGKWVREKLLAGTIPDVPITVDASIPEDHSKTLRERLTLATENDYCWKCHKQMNPLGYTFEIYDDFGRYREEESLEYPDRIVESVTLKNDESVLLTDTRDIYETLPVNSTGHLDGTGDDRLDGKVADARDLAERLAQSDRVRQSIIRHAFRYFLGRNETLSDSGTLIDAEQAYLNSSGSFDAVIVSLLTSDSFIYRKQIED
;
A
#
# COMPACT_ATOMS: atom_id res chain seq x y z
N ASN A 1 9.14 -16.85 -5.36
CA ASN A 1 8.22 -17.68 -6.16
C ASN A 1 6.89 -17.77 -5.44
N THR A 2 5.95 -16.87 -5.76
CA THR A 2 4.77 -16.61 -4.92
C THR A 2 3.47 -16.45 -5.72
N THR A 3 3.34 -17.01 -6.93
CA THR A 3 2.12 -16.83 -7.74
C THR A 3 1.85 -18.05 -8.62
N ASN A 4 0.65 -18.64 -8.51
CA ASN A 4 0.14 -19.75 -9.36
C ASN A 4 -0.85 -19.27 -10.46
N LEU A 5 -1.02 -17.95 -10.64
CA LEU A 5 -1.83 -17.39 -11.73
C LEU A 5 -1.01 -17.34 -13.04
N PRO A 6 -1.64 -17.33 -14.23
CA PRO A 6 -0.94 -17.04 -15.47
C PRO A 6 -0.27 -15.67 -15.32
N ILE A 7 1.07 -15.65 -15.39
CA ILE A 7 1.96 -14.51 -15.12
C ILE A 7 1.47 -13.19 -15.78
N ARG A 8 0.70 -13.28 -16.87
CA ARG A 8 0.20 -12.15 -17.66
C ARG A 8 -0.91 -11.32 -17.01
N LYS A 9 -1.87 -11.90 -16.26
CA LYS A 9 -2.99 -11.10 -15.67
C LYS A 9 -2.50 -10.16 -14.57
N LEU A 10 -1.76 -10.69 -13.60
CA LEU A 10 -1.15 -9.88 -12.54
C LEU A 10 -0.18 -8.85 -13.12
N ARG A 11 0.61 -9.23 -14.14
CA ARG A 11 1.55 -8.32 -14.79
C ARG A 11 0.84 -7.16 -15.50
N PHE A 12 -0.31 -7.39 -16.14
CA PHE A 12 -1.12 -6.31 -16.71
C PHE A 12 -1.48 -5.28 -15.63
N PHE A 13 -2.02 -5.69 -14.48
CA PHE A 13 -2.40 -4.73 -13.44
C PHE A 13 -1.22 -4.06 -12.75
N ARG A 14 -0.08 -4.76 -12.59
CA ARG A 14 1.19 -4.14 -12.18
C ARG A 14 1.59 -3.00 -13.10
N GLU A 15 1.53 -3.21 -14.41
CA GLU A 15 1.90 -2.21 -15.41
C GLU A 15 0.85 -1.09 -15.54
N PHE A 16 -0.44 -1.43 -15.44
CA PHE A 16 -1.54 -0.47 -15.50
C PHE A 16 -1.51 0.51 -14.33
N PHE A 17 -1.46 -0.02 -13.09
CA PHE A 17 -1.41 0.79 -11.88
C PHE A 17 -0.02 1.33 -11.57
N GLY A 18 1.05 0.71 -12.07
CA GLY A 18 2.42 1.21 -11.88
C GLY A 18 2.96 1.10 -10.44
N TYR A 19 2.25 0.45 -9.52
CA TYR A 19 2.65 0.35 -8.11
C TYR A 19 4.03 -0.31 -7.85
N PRO A 20 4.61 -1.17 -8.72
CA PRO A 20 5.98 -1.65 -8.50
C PRO A 20 7.05 -0.55 -8.55
N ALA A 21 6.76 0.62 -9.15
CA ALA A 21 7.67 1.75 -9.17
C ALA A 21 7.92 2.34 -7.76
N ALA A 22 7.16 1.96 -6.74
CA ALA A 22 7.45 2.33 -5.35
C ALA A 22 8.87 1.92 -4.90
N LEU A 23 9.46 0.87 -5.48
CA LEU A 23 10.85 0.47 -5.18
C LEU A 23 11.91 1.45 -5.69
N THR A 24 11.58 2.26 -6.69
CA THR A 24 12.52 3.23 -7.26
C THR A 24 12.45 4.60 -6.58
N ILE A 25 11.47 4.80 -5.69
CA ILE A 25 11.31 6.04 -4.94
C ILE A 25 12.07 5.92 -3.62
N PHE A 26 13.09 6.76 -3.46
CA PHE A 26 13.92 6.75 -2.26
C PHE A 26 13.24 7.54 -1.16
N LYS A 27 13.07 6.90 -0.01
CA LYS A 27 12.42 7.46 1.16
C LYS A 27 13.37 7.43 2.34
N ASP A 28 13.38 8.50 3.11
CA ASP A 28 14.24 8.64 4.28
C ASP A 28 13.71 7.83 5.48
N GLU A 29 14.60 7.08 6.14
CA GLU A 29 14.23 6.20 7.27
C GLU A 29 13.82 7.00 8.51
N LYS A 30 14.43 8.17 8.74
CA LYS A 30 14.08 9.03 9.88
C LYS A 30 12.65 9.58 9.73
N ARG A 31 12.29 10.10 8.54
CA ARG A 31 10.93 10.54 8.17
C ARG A 31 9.90 9.41 8.18
N PHE A 32 10.33 8.19 7.86
CA PHE A 32 9.46 7.02 7.92
C PHE A 32 9.11 6.62 9.35
N GLY A 33 10.00 6.84 10.31
CA GLY A 33 9.80 6.44 11.69
C GLY A 33 10.15 5.00 11.98
N GLY A 34 11.06 4.39 11.21
CA GLY A 34 11.46 3.00 11.37
C GLY A 34 12.67 2.61 10.52
N ASP A 35 13.19 1.40 10.73
CA ASP A 35 14.33 0.87 9.99
C ASP A 35 13.94 0.07 8.76
N ARG A 36 14.91 -0.19 7.87
CA ARG A 36 14.81 -1.14 6.76
C ARG A 36 13.60 -0.87 5.87
N ILE A 37 13.37 0.39 5.53
CA ILE A 37 12.23 0.80 4.71
C ILE A 37 12.16 0.02 3.39
N GLY A 38 13.30 -0.29 2.76
CA GLY A 38 13.35 -1.08 1.53
C GLY A 38 12.71 -2.47 1.66
N ASN A 39 12.88 -3.16 2.79
CA ASN A 39 12.22 -4.43 3.05
C ASN A 39 10.70 -4.24 3.21
N ALA A 40 10.28 -3.16 3.85
CA ALA A 40 8.87 -2.83 4.03
C ALA A 40 8.20 -2.46 2.70
N THR A 41 8.87 -1.70 1.83
CA THR A 41 8.38 -1.36 0.48
C THR A 41 8.27 -2.60 -0.41
N SER A 42 9.27 -3.49 -0.39
CA SER A 42 9.18 -4.76 -1.10
C SER A 42 8.01 -5.61 -0.62
N ARG A 43 7.78 -5.65 0.71
CA ARG A 43 6.66 -6.36 1.30
C ARG A 43 5.31 -5.76 0.87
N LEU A 44 5.20 -4.45 0.88
CA LEU A 44 4.02 -3.69 0.48
C LEU A 44 3.59 -4.02 -0.96
N ILE A 45 4.55 -4.13 -1.88
CA ILE A 45 4.26 -4.55 -3.27
C ILE A 45 3.76 -5.98 -3.32
N ASN A 46 4.40 -6.91 -2.60
CA ASN A 46 3.96 -8.31 -2.56
C ASN A 46 2.55 -8.46 -1.96
N GLU A 47 2.18 -7.62 -0.99
CA GLU A 47 0.83 -7.59 -0.39
C GLU A 47 -0.20 -6.97 -1.33
N THR A 48 0.18 -5.94 -2.09
CA THR A 48 -0.65 -5.37 -3.16
C THR A 48 -0.88 -6.39 -4.28
N ASP A 49 0.16 -7.13 -4.69
CA ASP A 49 0.02 -8.21 -5.66
C ASP A 49 -0.97 -9.25 -5.19
N ARG A 50 -0.86 -9.69 -3.93
CA ARG A 50 -1.80 -10.67 -3.35
C ARG A 50 -3.24 -10.19 -3.33
N LEU A 51 -3.46 -8.90 -3.08
CA LEU A 51 -4.80 -8.33 -3.18
C LEU A 51 -5.32 -8.42 -4.61
N VAL A 52 -4.52 -8.04 -5.60
CA VAL A 52 -4.87 -8.17 -7.03
C VAL A 52 -5.15 -9.63 -7.37
N GLU A 53 -4.29 -10.56 -6.95
CA GLU A 53 -4.49 -11.99 -7.17
C GLU A 53 -5.77 -12.51 -6.51
N TYR A 54 -6.07 -12.05 -5.30
CA TYR A 54 -7.29 -12.42 -4.60
C TYR A 54 -8.53 -11.99 -5.39
N ILE A 55 -8.56 -10.74 -5.85
CA ILE A 55 -9.67 -10.20 -6.68
C ILE A 55 -9.78 -10.99 -8.00
N LEU A 56 -8.66 -11.23 -8.69
CA LEU A 56 -8.64 -11.98 -9.96
C LEU A 56 -9.01 -13.46 -9.81
N LYS A 57 -8.92 -14.03 -8.61
CA LYS A 57 -9.40 -15.39 -8.33
C LYS A 57 -10.91 -15.42 -8.11
N GLN A 58 -11.51 -14.35 -7.58
CA GLN A 58 -12.97 -14.24 -7.49
C GLN A 58 -13.59 -13.92 -8.86
N ASP A 59 -12.87 -13.13 -9.67
CA ASP A 59 -13.20 -12.80 -11.06
C ASP A 59 -14.64 -12.30 -11.25
N THR A 60 -15.09 -11.45 -10.32
CA THR A 60 -16.42 -10.84 -10.30
C THR A 60 -16.24 -9.36 -9.98
N HIS A 61 -16.88 -8.46 -10.75
CA HIS A 61 -16.74 -7.00 -10.63
C HIS A 61 -15.29 -6.55 -10.46
N VAL A 62 -14.39 -7.10 -11.27
CA VAL A 62 -12.94 -7.00 -11.05
C VAL A 62 -12.46 -5.55 -11.04
N PHE A 63 -12.94 -4.71 -11.95
CA PHE A 63 -12.52 -3.31 -12.02
C PHE A 63 -13.05 -2.49 -10.85
N GLU A 64 -14.30 -2.71 -10.46
CA GLU A 64 -14.91 -2.04 -9.31
C GLU A 64 -14.20 -2.44 -8.02
N GLU A 65 -13.95 -3.73 -7.78
CA GLU A 65 -13.22 -4.21 -6.59
C GLU A 65 -11.79 -3.66 -6.53
N LEU A 66 -11.07 -3.59 -7.66
CA LEU A 66 -9.73 -2.99 -7.70
C LEU A 66 -9.74 -1.50 -7.32
N LEU A 67 -10.85 -0.79 -7.56
CA LEU A 67 -11.00 0.63 -7.27
C LEU A 67 -11.67 0.92 -5.93
N THR A 68 -12.44 -0.02 -5.36
CA THR A 68 -13.30 0.27 -4.20
C THR A 68 -13.15 -0.68 -3.02
N THR A 69 -12.39 -1.77 -3.13
CA THR A 69 -12.26 -2.70 -2.01
C THR A 69 -11.68 -2.03 -0.77
N GLU A 70 -12.30 -2.27 0.38
CA GLU A 70 -11.78 -1.80 1.67
C GLU A 70 -10.85 -2.84 2.31
N LYS A 71 -10.68 -4.01 1.66
CA LYS A 71 -9.92 -5.14 2.18
C LYS A 71 -8.48 -5.14 1.69
N PHE A 72 -7.52 -5.25 2.61
CA PHE A 72 -6.09 -5.26 2.28
C PHE A 72 -5.36 -6.39 3.01
N TYR A 73 -4.20 -6.74 2.46
CA TYR A 73 -3.20 -7.51 3.19
C TYR A 73 -2.25 -6.54 3.90
N VAL A 74 -2.01 -6.76 5.19
CA VAL A 74 -1.09 -5.98 6.01
C VAL A 74 -0.28 -6.93 6.88
N TYR A 75 1.02 -6.99 6.63
CA TYR A 75 1.94 -7.97 7.23
C TYR A 75 1.35 -9.39 7.28
N HIS A 76 0.86 -9.88 6.14
CA HIS A 76 0.14 -11.16 6.07
C HIS A 76 0.58 -11.99 4.90
N ASP A 77 0.70 -13.30 5.13
CA ASP A 77 1.41 -14.22 4.25
C ASP A 77 0.55 -14.86 3.13
N GLY A 78 -0.76 -14.62 3.16
CA GLY A 78 -1.76 -15.15 2.24
C GLY A 78 -2.49 -16.41 2.72
N ASN A 79 -2.07 -17.02 3.84
CA ASN A 79 -2.66 -18.21 4.44
C ASN A 79 -3.18 -17.89 5.85
N ASN A 80 -4.51 -17.80 5.96
CA ASN A 80 -5.19 -17.40 7.19
C ASN A 80 -5.01 -18.42 8.34
N GLU A 81 -5.09 -19.72 8.06
CA GLU A 81 -4.90 -20.76 9.09
C GLU A 81 -3.50 -20.69 9.72
N ARG A 82 -2.50 -20.44 8.87
CA ARG A 82 -1.11 -20.32 9.29
C ARG A 82 -0.85 -19.06 10.09
N MET A 83 -1.46 -17.94 9.70
CA MET A 83 -1.35 -16.67 10.44
C MET A 83 -2.09 -16.72 11.77
N GLN A 84 -3.24 -17.41 11.83
CA GLN A 84 -3.94 -17.70 13.08
C GLN A 84 -3.07 -18.53 14.02
N ALA A 85 -2.53 -19.67 13.56
CA ALA A 85 -1.68 -20.52 14.38
C ALA A 85 -0.42 -19.80 14.91
N ALA A 86 0.14 -18.88 14.13
CA ALA A 86 1.26 -18.05 14.55
C ALA A 86 0.88 -17.05 15.66
N SER A 87 -0.30 -16.44 15.55
CA SER A 87 -0.85 -15.53 16.57
C SER A 87 -1.23 -16.27 17.86
N ASP A 88 -1.89 -17.43 17.76
CA ASP A 88 -2.26 -18.27 18.90
C ASP A 88 -1.04 -18.69 19.72
N ARG A 89 0.07 -18.99 19.06
CA ARG A 89 1.34 -19.32 19.72
C ARG A 89 1.96 -18.12 20.46
N ILE A 90 1.79 -16.91 19.95
CA ILE A 90 2.24 -15.69 20.64
C ILE A 90 1.38 -15.46 21.88
N LYS A 91 0.07 -15.67 21.76
CA LYS A 91 -0.87 -15.60 22.88
C LYS A 91 -0.55 -16.63 23.94
N SER A 92 -0.23 -17.88 23.56
CA SER A 92 0.15 -18.90 24.54
C SER A 92 1.43 -18.53 25.29
N ILE A 93 2.43 -17.94 24.63
CA ILE A 93 3.62 -17.39 25.29
C ILE A 93 3.24 -16.28 26.27
N TYR A 94 2.42 -15.32 25.84
CA TYR A 94 1.97 -14.23 26.69
C TYR A 94 1.24 -14.77 27.92
N ASP A 95 0.23 -15.63 27.73
CA ASP A 95 -0.57 -16.20 28.80
C ASP A 95 0.26 -17.02 29.81
N HIS A 96 1.29 -17.72 29.33
CA HIS A 96 2.20 -18.50 30.18
C HIS A 96 3.07 -17.61 31.07
N PHE A 97 3.59 -16.50 30.55
CA PHE A 97 4.56 -15.67 31.26
C PHE A 97 4.00 -14.37 31.87
N LYS A 98 2.81 -13.88 31.48
CA LYS A 98 2.31 -12.54 31.85
C LYS A 98 2.20 -12.28 33.36
N ASN A 99 1.93 -13.32 34.14
CA ASN A 99 1.78 -13.21 35.60
C ASN A 99 3.08 -13.54 36.38
N LEU A 100 4.18 -13.79 35.67
CA LEU A 100 5.49 -14.07 36.24
C LEU A 100 6.37 -12.81 36.21
N ASP A 101 7.37 -12.74 37.11
CA ASP A 101 8.34 -11.64 37.14
C ASP A 101 9.47 -11.85 36.10
N TRP A 102 9.07 -12.11 34.86
CA TRP A 102 9.98 -12.46 33.76
C TRP A 102 11.00 -11.35 33.45
N GLN A 103 10.70 -10.11 33.81
CA GLN A 103 11.61 -8.97 33.70
C GLN A 103 12.88 -9.18 34.54
N ASN A 104 12.77 -9.85 35.69
CA ASN A 104 13.87 -10.12 36.61
C ASN A 104 14.48 -11.52 36.48
N PHE A 105 13.96 -12.36 35.59
CA PHE A 105 14.50 -13.71 35.36
C PHE A 105 16.01 -13.70 35.11
N LYS A 106 16.68 -14.66 35.74
CA LYS A 106 18.04 -15.11 35.44
C LYS A 106 17.97 -16.24 34.42
N LYS A 107 19.14 -16.69 33.95
CA LYS A 107 19.20 -17.76 32.93
C LYS A 107 18.64 -19.07 33.46
N GLU A 108 18.85 -19.36 34.74
CA GLU A 108 18.40 -20.58 35.42
C GLU A 108 16.88 -20.69 35.50
N ASP A 109 16.18 -19.55 35.64
CA ASP A 109 14.71 -19.50 35.74
C ASP A 109 14.04 -20.00 34.44
N LEU A 110 14.73 -19.93 33.29
CA LEU A 110 14.23 -20.49 32.03
C LEU A 110 14.17 -22.03 32.03
N LEU A 111 14.93 -22.70 32.91
CA LEU A 111 14.91 -24.17 33.01
C LEU A 111 13.56 -24.69 33.49
N GLU A 112 12.88 -23.94 34.36
CA GLU A 112 11.54 -24.28 34.86
C GLU A 112 10.48 -24.28 33.76
N HIS A 113 10.77 -23.61 32.64
CA HIS A 113 9.88 -23.49 31.49
C HIS A 113 10.44 -24.15 30.23
N ARG A 114 11.47 -25.01 30.37
CA ARG A 114 12.20 -25.62 29.26
C ARG A 114 11.30 -26.36 28.27
N ASP A 115 10.39 -27.20 28.76
CA ASP A 115 9.54 -28.01 27.89
C ASP A 115 8.55 -27.14 27.11
N PHE A 116 7.97 -26.14 27.77
CA PHE A 116 7.13 -25.14 27.12
C PHE A 116 7.90 -24.36 26.06
N LEU A 117 9.11 -23.87 26.35
CA LEU A 117 9.94 -23.14 25.39
C LEU A 117 10.36 -24.00 24.18
N LYS A 118 10.47 -25.33 24.34
CA LYS A 118 10.74 -26.28 23.24
C LYS A 118 9.54 -26.49 22.32
N GLU A 119 8.35 -26.61 22.87
CA GLU A 119 7.09 -26.63 22.10
C GLU A 119 6.90 -25.28 21.38
N VAL A 120 7.08 -24.24 22.20
CA VAL A 120 7.27 -22.83 21.98
C VAL A 120 8.06 -22.35 20.77
N LYS A 121 9.17 -23.06 20.49
CA LYS A 121 10.34 -22.69 19.66
C LYS A 121 10.51 -21.18 19.43
N MET A 122 10.59 -20.43 20.52
CA MET A 122 10.74 -18.97 20.50
C MET A 122 12.07 -18.60 19.84
N ARG A 123 12.05 -17.66 18.88
CA ARG A 123 13.25 -17.35 18.09
C ARG A 123 14.39 -16.88 18.98
N SER A 124 15.57 -17.45 18.74
CA SER A 124 16.81 -17.10 19.42
C SER A 124 16.79 -17.31 20.94
N VAL A 125 15.84 -18.10 21.43
CA VAL A 125 15.82 -18.63 22.79
C VAL A 125 16.13 -20.12 22.69
N ASP A 126 17.30 -20.52 23.18
CA ASP A 126 17.72 -21.93 23.22
C ASP A 126 17.52 -22.48 24.64
N PRO A 127 16.48 -23.28 24.90
CA PRO A 127 16.21 -23.81 26.22
C PRO A 127 17.12 -25.01 26.58
N ASP A 128 17.94 -25.51 25.65
CA ASP A 128 18.95 -26.55 25.88
C ASP A 128 20.35 -25.98 26.12
N ASN A 129 20.60 -24.76 25.65
CA ASN A 129 21.86 -24.06 25.83
C ASN A 129 21.64 -22.62 26.29
N LEU A 130 21.54 -22.43 27.60
CA LEU A 130 21.32 -21.11 28.20
C LEU A 130 22.51 -20.16 28.05
N GLU A 131 23.71 -20.69 27.77
CA GLU A 131 24.91 -19.91 27.46
C GLU A 131 24.99 -19.52 25.98
N ALA A 132 24.04 -19.98 25.16
CA ALA A 132 23.98 -19.61 23.76
C ALA A 132 23.88 -18.08 23.62
N ARG A 133 24.68 -17.55 22.70
CA ARG A 133 24.69 -16.12 22.38
C ARG A 133 24.87 -15.95 20.88
N ASN A 134 24.30 -14.87 20.36
CA ASN A 134 24.54 -14.42 19.00
C ASN A 134 24.92 -12.93 19.00
N ARG A 135 24.98 -12.32 17.82
CA ARG A 135 25.32 -10.88 17.69
C ARG A 135 24.34 -9.94 18.40
N GLN A 136 23.14 -10.41 18.74
CA GLN A 136 22.04 -9.63 19.34
C GLN A 136 21.92 -9.82 20.86
N GLY A 137 22.63 -10.78 21.47
CA GLY A 137 22.61 -11.01 22.91
C GLY A 137 22.68 -12.48 23.33
N THR A 138 22.59 -12.72 24.63
CA THR A 138 22.44 -14.05 25.24
C THR A 138 21.00 -14.53 25.19
N THR A 139 20.76 -15.84 25.36
CA THR A 139 19.41 -16.44 25.42
C THR A 139 18.45 -15.67 26.35
N ILE A 140 18.88 -15.32 27.56
CA ILE A 140 18.03 -14.58 28.52
C ILE A 140 17.72 -13.14 28.06
N GLN A 141 18.69 -12.44 27.46
CA GLN A 141 18.47 -11.09 26.93
C GLN A 141 17.46 -11.12 25.78
N LEU A 142 17.57 -12.10 24.89
CA LEU A 142 16.68 -12.27 23.74
C LEU A 142 15.28 -12.73 24.15
N PHE A 143 15.17 -13.57 25.17
CA PHE A 143 13.90 -13.90 25.81
C PHE A 143 13.21 -12.65 26.36
N LYS A 144 13.90 -11.85 27.18
CA LYS A 144 13.33 -10.62 27.76
C LYS A 144 12.93 -9.62 26.67
N LYS A 145 13.76 -9.43 25.65
CA LYS A 145 13.43 -8.56 24.50
C LYS A 145 12.14 -9.00 23.81
N SER A 146 12.01 -10.30 23.57
CA SER A 146 10.84 -10.90 22.96
C SER A 146 9.59 -10.78 23.84
N MET A 147 9.71 -11.03 25.15
CA MET A 147 8.61 -10.86 26.10
C MET A 147 8.14 -9.41 26.18
N ARG A 148 9.04 -8.42 26.14
CA ARG A 148 8.66 -6.99 26.06
C ARG A 148 7.80 -6.69 24.84
N THR A 149 8.18 -7.18 23.65
CA THR A 149 7.39 -6.95 22.43
C THR A 149 6.05 -7.70 22.44
N ILE A 150 6.00 -8.91 22.99
CA ILE A 150 4.75 -9.66 23.14
C ILE A 150 3.80 -8.92 24.08
N THR A 151 4.29 -8.55 25.26
CA THR A 151 3.52 -7.84 26.28
C THR A 151 2.99 -6.54 25.71
N ALA A 152 3.84 -5.72 25.10
CA ALA A 152 3.40 -4.45 24.50
C ALA A 152 2.26 -4.59 23.47
N ARG A 153 2.12 -5.75 22.82
CA ARG A 153 1.11 -6.03 21.79
C ARG A 153 -0.19 -6.65 22.29
N LEU A 154 -0.18 -7.26 23.47
CA LEU A 154 -1.33 -8.02 24.00
C LEU A 154 -1.85 -7.47 25.33
N ASP A 155 -1.04 -6.70 26.06
CA ASP A 155 -1.37 -6.26 27.42
C ASP A 155 -2.48 -5.20 27.47
N LYS A 156 -2.81 -4.58 26.34
CA LYS A 156 -3.95 -3.63 26.23
C LYS A 156 -5.25 -4.33 25.82
N GLY A 157 -5.28 -5.66 25.80
CA GLY A 157 -6.48 -6.46 25.50
C GLY A 157 -6.70 -6.76 24.02
N GLN A 158 -5.66 -6.62 23.18
CA GLN A 158 -5.71 -7.05 21.79
C GLN A 158 -6.00 -8.56 21.70
N LYS A 159 -6.77 -8.96 20.69
CA LYS A 159 -7.21 -10.35 20.53
C LYS A 159 -6.16 -11.21 19.88
N GLU A 160 -5.41 -10.61 18.96
CA GLU A 160 -4.44 -11.27 18.10
C GLU A 160 -3.21 -10.38 17.91
N ALA A 161 -2.05 -10.99 17.67
CA ALA A 161 -0.79 -10.29 17.47
C ALA A 161 -0.09 -10.78 16.20
N ALA A 162 0.33 -9.84 15.35
CA ALA A 162 1.13 -10.17 14.17
C ALA A 162 2.44 -10.85 14.57
N PRO A 163 2.92 -11.87 13.82
CA PRO A 163 4.10 -12.65 14.19
C PRO A 163 5.44 -11.98 13.85
N TYR A 164 5.57 -10.70 14.21
CA TYR A 164 6.81 -9.93 14.12
C TYR A 164 7.90 -10.53 15.00
N ASP A 165 9.09 -10.71 14.42
CA ASP A 165 10.40 -10.98 15.06
C ASP A 165 10.55 -12.18 16.00
N LEU A 166 9.47 -12.81 16.44
CA LEU A 166 9.46 -13.97 17.34
C LEU A 166 9.65 -15.29 16.61
N TYR A 167 9.54 -15.27 15.27
CA TYR A 167 9.72 -16.44 14.42
C TYR A 167 10.48 -16.13 13.15
N ARG A 168 11.24 -17.13 12.71
CA ARG A 168 11.38 -17.41 11.30
C ARG A 168 9.98 -17.85 10.85
N GLY A 169 9.26 -17.06 10.04
CA GLY A 169 7.96 -17.49 9.53
C GLY A 169 8.11 -18.89 8.91
N TYR A 170 7.25 -19.85 9.24
CA TYR A 170 7.27 -21.17 8.60
C TYR A 170 8.59 -21.93 8.79
N GLY A 171 8.76 -22.62 9.92
CA GLY A 171 10.01 -23.34 10.15
C GLY A 171 11.22 -22.39 10.12
N ASN A 172 12.00 -22.37 9.03
CA ASN A 172 13.23 -21.58 8.90
C ASN A 172 13.11 -20.20 8.17
N ASP A 173 11.94 -19.75 7.70
CA ASP A 173 11.82 -18.58 6.78
C ASP A 173 11.25 -17.27 7.38
N PHE A 174 12.11 -16.43 7.95
CA PHE A 174 11.76 -15.08 8.45
C PHE A 174 10.90 -14.22 7.47
N MET A 175 9.88 -13.53 7.99
CA MET A 175 9.04 -12.60 7.22
C MET A 175 9.48 -11.14 7.45
N PRO A 176 10.40 -10.60 6.63
CA PRO A 176 10.91 -9.24 6.80
C PRO A 176 9.83 -8.19 6.48
N GLY A 177 10.11 -6.94 6.85
CA GLY A 177 9.27 -5.80 6.50
C GLY A 177 8.10 -5.57 7.47
N TYR A 178 8.30 -5.82 8.76
CA TYR A 178 7.27 -5.58 9.79
C TYR A 178 6.79 -4.13 9.84
N ASN A 179 7.65 -3.18 9.48
CA ASN A 179 7.28 -1.78 9.32
C ASN A 179 6.25 -1.53 8.20
N VAL A 180 5.86 -2.55 7.41
CA VAL A 180 4.78 -2.41 6.42
C VAL A 180 3.48 -1.91 7.05
N ALA A 181 3.20 -2.29 8.30
CA ALA A 181 2.02 -1.84 9.02
C ALA A 181 2.02 -0.32 9.27
N LYS A 182 3.19 0.31 9.38
CA LYS A 182 3.32 1.77 9.53
C LYS A 182 2.81 2.53 8.30
N PHE A 183 2.92 1.97 7.09
CA PHE A 183 2.32 2.57 5.88
C PHE A 183 0.80 2.63 5.96
N TYR A 184 0.18 1.75 6.76
CA TYR A 184 -1.25 1.70 7.01
C TYR A 184 -1.66 2.38 8.33
N ASN A 185 -0.78 3.19 8.92
CA ASN A 185 -0.99 3.90 10.19
C ASN A 185 -1.18 2.98 11.42
N PHE A 186 -0.87 1.69 11.32
CA PHE A 186 -0.93 0.80 12.47
C PHE A 186 0.30 0.98 13.36
N ARG A 187 0.03 1.22 14.64
CA ARG A 187 1.03 1.23 15.70
C ARG A 187 1.32 -0.20 16.12
N LEU A 188 2.58 -0.61 16.06
CA LEU A 188 2.95 -2.01 16.34
C LEU A 188 2.71 -2.44 17.79
N ASP A 189 2.61 -1.49 18.73
CA ASP A 189 2.26 -1.69 20.14
C ASP A 189 0.76 -1.50 20.43
N ASP A 190 -0.03 -1.17 19.41
CA ASP A 190 -1.46 -0.92 19.52
C ASP A 190 -2.19 -1.30 18.24
N TRP A 191 -2.03 -2.58 17.87
CA TRP A 191 -2.65 -3.13 16.67
C TRP A 191 -3.33 -4.45 16.99
N ASP A 192 -4.66 -4.46 16.93
CA ASP A 192 -5.44 -5.70 16.95
C ASP A 192 -5.33 -6.37 15.58
N TYR A 193 -4.39 -7.31 15.47
CA TYR A 193 -3.99 -7.87 14.20
C TYR A 193 -5.06 -8.79 13.60
N SER A 194 -5.51 -8.56 12.36
CA SER A 194 -6.39 -9.52 11.70
C SER A 194 -5.59 -10.70 11.13
N THR A 195 -5.79 -11.89 11.68
CA THR A 195 -5.23 -13.17 11.18
C THR A 195 -5.96 -13.70 9.94
N ILE A 196 -7.19 -13.22 9.70
CA ILE A 196 -7.99 -13.53 8.52
C ILE A 196 -7.87 -12.36 7.55
N GLN A 197 -7.22 -12.55 6.41
CA GLN A 197 -7.01 -11.49 5.42
C GLN A 197 -7.31 -11.97 3.97
N PRO A 198 -7.68 -11.05 3.05
CA PRO A 198 -7.66 -9.60 3.19
C PRO A 198 -8.78 -9.11 4.13
N ALA A 199 -8.46 -8.12 4.96
CA ALA A 199 -9.36 -7.58 5.98
C ALA A 199 -9.57 -6.09 5.79
N ALA A 200 -10.69 -5.56 6.29
CA ALA A 200 -10.98 -4.13 6.22
C ALA A 200 -9.85 -3.31 6.87
N VAL A 201 -9.35 -2.31 6.15
CA VAL A 201 -8.37 -1.36 6.68
C VAL A 201 -8.97 0.04 6.70
N PRO A 202 -9.00 0.73 7.86
CA PRO A 202 -9.55 2.07 7.96
C PRO A 202 -8.91 3.04 6.97
N ASN A 203 -9.71 3.98 6.45
CA ASN A 203 -9.26 5.03 5.54
C ASN A 203 -8.60 4.51 4.25
N ARG A 204 -8.98 3.32 3.79
CA ARG A 204 -8.55 2.74 2.51
C ARG A 204 -9.75 2.33 1.67
N LYS A 205 -9.63 2.52 0.36
CA LYS A 205 -10.60 2.18 -0.68
C LYS A 205 -9.87 1.98 -2.01
N GLY A 206 -9.76 0.72 -2.44
CA GLY A 206 -9.10 0.31 -3.68
C GLY A 206 -7.60 0.60 -3.77
N LEU A 207 -7.04 0.25 -4.93
CA LEU A 207 -5.61 0.37 -5.21
C LEU A 207 -5.10 1.80 -5.26
N LEU A 208 -5.94 2.78 -5.59
CA LEU A 208 -5.54 4.20 -5.62
C LEU A 208 -5.25 4.77 -4.22
N THR A 209 -5.69 4.07 -3.17
CA THR A 209 -5.36 4.41 -1.79
C THR A 209 -4.38 3.40 -1.16
N SER A 210 -3.89 2.42 -1.93
CA SER A 210 -2.81 1.54 -1.46
C SER A 210 -1.52 2.34 -1.31
N PRO A 211 -0.76 2.18 -0.20
CA PRO A 211 0.52 2.85 -0.05
C PRO A 211 1.49 2.53 -1.21
N ALA A 212 1.39 1.35 -1.85
CA ALA A 212 2.25 1.01 -2.99
C ALA A 212 2.02 1.95 -4.18
N TRP A 213 0.75 2.25 -4.49
CA TRP A 213 0.41 3.16 -5.58
C TRP A 213 0.74 4.61 -5.21
N LEU A 214 0.44 5.02 -3.97
CA LEU A 214 0.69 6.37 -3.48
C LEU A 214 2.17 6.74 -3.45
N ILE A 215 3.05 5.79 -3.06
CA ILE A 215 4.50 5.98 -3.09
C ILE A 215 4.99 6.03 -4.54
N ALA A 216 4.53 5.11 -5.40
CA ALA A 216 4.91 5.06 -6.82
C ALA A 216 4.58 6.37 -7.57
N HIS A 217 3.59 7.12 -7.10
CA HIS A 217 3.18 8.42 -7.63
C HIS A 217 3.47 9.55 -6.61
N SER A 218 4.66 9.52 -6.02
CA SER A 218 5.18 10.57 -5.13
C SER A 218 6.63 10.89 -5.49
N LYS A 219 7.14 11.99 -4.94
CA LYS A 219 8.58 12.31 -4.96
C LYS A 219 9.27 11.70 -3.75
N ASN A 220 10.58 11.85 -3.63
CA ASN A 220 11.34 11.34 -2.48
C ASN A 220 10.93 11.99 -1.15
N THR A 221 10.54 13.26 -1.18
CA THR A 221 10.33 14.09 0.02
C THR A 221 8.93 14.67 0.16
N GLU A 222 8.06 14.52 -0.83
CA GLU A 222 6.71 15.10 -0.84
C GLU A 222 5.75 14.28 -1.73
N THR A 223 4.45 14.49 -1.56
CA THR A 223 3.44 13.93 -2.46
C THR A 223 3.54 14.58 -3.85
N ASP A 224 2.86 14.01 -4.86
CA ASP A 224 2.78 14.61 -6.19
C ASP A 224 1.33 14.61 -6.72
N PRO A 225 0.52 15.62 -6.34
CA PRO A 225 -0.86 15.73 -6.80
C PRO A 225 -0.97 15.82 -8.33
N VAL A 226 -0.02 16.50 -8.98
CA VAL A 226 -0.06 16.70 -10.43
C VAL A 226 0.08 15.36 -11.16
N ILE A 227 1.06 14.54 -10.77
CA ILE A 227 1.27 13.21 -11.35
C ILE A 227 0.13 12.26 -11.03
N ARG A 228 -0.39 12.26 -9.79
CA ARG A 228 -1.54 11.44 -9.40
C ARG A 228 -2.79 11.81 -10.22
N GLY A 229 -3.08 13.10 -10.35
CA GLY A 229 -4.20 13.60 -11.13
C GLY A 229 -4.07 13.35 -12.63
N LYS A 230 -2.86 13.54 -13.19
CA LYS A 230 -2.54 13.16 -14.58
C LYS A 230 -2.79 11.68 -14.83
N TRP A 231 -2.34 10.81 -13.91
CA TRP A 231 -2.56 9.37 -14.02
C TRP A 231 -4.05 9.03 -14.07
N VAL A 232 -4.88 9.60 -13.18
CA VAL A 232 -6.34 9.39 -13.21
C VAL A 232 -6.94 9.87 -14.53
N ARG A 233 -6.56 11.06 -14.99
CA ARG A 233 -7.05 11.65 -16.25
C ARG A 233 -6.73 10.78 -17.45
N GLU A 234 -5.50 10.29 -17.57
CA GLU A 234 -5.02 9.56 -18.74
C GLU A 234 -5.39 8.07 -18.72
N LYS A 235 -5.29 7.41 -17.56
CA LYS A 235 -5.49 5.96 -17.44
C LYS A 235 -6.94 5.57 -17.21
N LEU A 236 -7.69 6.34 -16.41
CA LEU A 236 -9.07 6.02 -16.07
C LEU A 236 -10.05 6.81 -16.93
N LEU A 237 -9.89 8.13 -17.04
CA LEU A 237 -10.84 8.96 -17.78
C LEU A 237 -10.58 9.01 -19.30
N ALA A 238 -9.56 8.29 -19.79
CA ALA A 238 -9.17 8.28 -21.21
C ALA A 238 -8.99 9.70 -21.80
N GLY A 239 -8.57 10.66 -20.98
CA GLY A 239 -8.20 12.00 -21.40
C GLY A 239 -6.74 12.05 -21.89
N THR A 240 -6.31 13.23 -22.32
CA THR A 240 -4.92 13.46 -22.75
C THR A 240 -4.45 14.78 -22.17
N ILE A 241 -3.27 14.77 -21.54
CA ILE A 241 -2.61 15.98 -21.08
C ILE A 241 -1.43 16.27 -22.02
N PRO A 242 -1.32 17.48 -22.59
CA PRO A 242 -0.17 17.82 -23.40
C PRO A 242 1.12 17.82 -22.57
N ASP A 243 2.25 17.53 -23.21
CA ASP A 243 3.54 17.61 -22.55
C ASP A 243 3.85 19.02 -22.06
N VAL A 244 4.66 19.10 -21.00
CA VAL A 244 5.11 20.37 -20.44
C VAL A 244 5.89 21.13 -21.52
N PRO A 245 5.52 22.39 -21.83
CA PRO A 245 6.27 23.18 -22.80
C PRO A 245 7.74 23.32 -22.37
N ILE A 246 8.66 23.17 -23.32
CA ILE A 246 10.13 23.22 -23.09
C ILE A 246 10.57 24.55 -22.43
N THR A 247 9.78 25.61 -22.61
CA THR A 247 10.07 26.96 -22.12
C THR A 247 9.70 27.20 -20.66
N VAL A 248 9.15 26.21 -19.94
CA VAL A 248 8.64 26.37 -18.57
C VAL A 248 9.54 25.61 -17.60
N ASP A 249 10.04 26.31 -16.58
CA ASP A 249 10.62 25.67 -15.40
C ASP A 249 9.50 25.24 -14.45
N ALA A 250 9.16 23.96 -14.46
CA ALA A 250 8.10 23.38 -13.64
C ALA A 250 8.61 23.08 -12.22
N SER A 251 8.83 24.12 -11.42
CA SER A 251 9.23 24.01 -10.03
C SER A 251 8.14 24.57 -9.09
N ILE A 252 7.92 23.88 -7.97
CA ILE A 252 7.04 24.36 -6.89
C ILE A 252 7.95 25.11 -5.91
N PRO A 253 7.70 26.41 -5.64
CA PRO A 253 8.50 27.16 -4.69
C PRO A 253 8.57 26.48 -3.32
N GLU A 254 9.73 26.51 -2.68
CA GLU A 254 9.88 26.05 -1.30
C GLU A 254 9.31 27.09 -0.35
N ASP A 255 8.26 26.72 0.39
CA ASP A 255 7.69 27.51 1.47
C ASP A 255 7.19 26.58 2.56
N HIS A 256 8.05 26.34 3.55
CA HIS A 256 7.80 25.43 4.67
C HIS A 256 6.82 26.00 5.71
N SER A 257 6.13 27.11 5.41
CA SER A 257 4.99 27.61 6.19
C SER A 257 3.63 27.21 5.62
N LYS A 258 3.62 26.51 4.48
CA LYS A 258 2.41 26.16 3.72
C LYS A 258 2.38 24.67 3.41
N THR A 259 1.15 24.16 3.31
CA THR A 259 0.90 22.83 2.76
C THR A 259 1.35 22.73 1.31
N LEU A 260 1.64 21.53 0.82
CA LEU A 260 1.97 21.31 -0.58
C LEU A 260 0.85 21.82 -1.51
N ARG A 261 -0.41 21.61 -1.14
CA ARG A 261 -1.55 22.11 -1.91
C ARG A 261 -1.52 23.62 -2.06
N GLU A 262 -1.29 24.37 -0.99
CA GLU A 262 -1.20 25.83 -1.04
C GLU A 262 -0.04 26.29 -1.94
N ARG A 263 1.13 25.66 -1.79
CA ARG A 263 2.31 25.92 -2.64
C ARG A 263 2.01 25.66 -4.12
N LEU A 264 1.34 24.54 -4.42
CA LEU A 264 0.97 24.16 -5.77
C LEU A 264 -0.09 25.09 -6.37
N THR A 265 -1.05 25.54 -5.56
CA THR A 265 -2.08 26.51 -5.96
C THR A 265 -1.42 27.81 -6.43
N LEU A 266 -0.51 28.36 -5.61
CA LEU A 266 0.24 29.58 -5.93
C LEU A 266 1.08 29.43 -7.20
N ALA A 267 1.65 28.26 -7.44
CA ALA A 267 2.51 28.01 -8.58
C ALA A 267 1.74 27.77 -9.90
N THR A 268 0.56 27.13 -9.85
CA THR A 268 -0.05 26.53 -11.05
C THR A 268 -1.45 27.04 -11.41
N GLU A 269 -2.10 27.82 -10.55
CA GLU A 269 -3.44 28.38 -10.84
C GLU A 269 -3.41 29.76 -11.50
N ASN A 270 -2.26 30.19 -12.00
CA ASN A 270 -2.18 31.33 -12.91
C ASN A 270 -2.74 30.99 -14.31
N ASP A 271 -3.16 32.00 -15.07
CA ASP A 271 -3.83 31.85 -16.38
C ASP A 271 -3.10 30.94 -17.37
N TYR A 272 -1.76 30.94 -17.36
CA TYR A 272 -0.96 30.16 -18.29
C TYR A 272 -0.92 28.68 -17.87
N CYS A 273 -0.54 28.39 -16.63
CA CYS A 273 -0.43 27.02 -16.12
C CYS A 273 -1.80 26.33 -15.99
N TRP A 274 -2.85 27.09 -15.66
CA TRP A 274 -4.18 26.54 -15.42
C TRP A 274 -4.85 25.96 -16.67
N LYS A 275 -4.37 26.28 -17.88
CA LYS A 275 -4.85 25.68 -19.13
C LYS A 275 -4.82 24.15 -19.11
N CYS A 276 -3.75 23.59 -18.52
CA CYS A 276 -3.55 22.15 -18.39
C CYS A 276 -3.84 21.68 -16.95
N HIS A 277 -3.38 22.42 -15.94
CA HIS A 277 -3.50 21.99 -14.53
C HIS A 277 -4.94 21.82 -14.06
N LYS A 278 -5.91 22.56 -14.63
CA LYS A 278 -7.35 22.37 -14.33
C LYS A 278 -7.85 20.94 -14.57
N GLN A 279 -7.16 20.17 -15.42
CA GLN A 279 -7.54 18.78 -15.75
C GLN A 279 -6.89 17.75 -14.82
N MET A 280 -5.89 18.15 -14.03
CA MET A 280 -5.06 17.26 -13.21
C MET A 280 -5.17 17.61 -11.72
N ASN A 281 -4.92 18.87 -11.35
CA ASN A 281 -4.84 19.30 -9.96
C ASN A 281 -6.11 18.94 -9.17
N PRO A 282 -7.34 19.20 -9.65
CA PRO A 282 -8.54 18.85 -8.90
C PRO A 282 -8.72 17.34 -8.66
N LEU A 283 -8.21 16.49 -9.56
CA LEU A 283 -8.18 15.03 -9.38
C LEU A 283 -7.04 14.59 -8.47
N GLY A 284 -5.93 15.33 -8.47
CA GLY A 284 -4.74 15.06 -7.65
C GLY A 284 -4.91 15.44 -6.18
N TYR A 285 -5.56 16.58 -5.93
CA TYR A 285 -5.77 17.10 -4.57
C TYR A 285 -6.57 16.15 -3.68
N THR A 286 -7.40 15.28 -4.26
CA THR A 286 -8.15 14.27 -3.51
C THR A 286 -7.25 13.32 -2.72
N PHE A 287 -6.01 13.11 -3.17
CA PHE A 287 -5.04 12.22 -2.53
C PHE A 287 -4.23 12.87 -1.42
N GLU A 288 -4.41 14.16 -1.15
CA GLU A 288 -3.60 14.87 -0.13
C GLU A 288 -3.93 14.45 1.31
N ILE A 289 -5.03 13.71 1.51
CA ILE A 289 -5.28 12.94 2.75
C ILE A 289 -4.28 11.79 2.98
N TYR A 290 -3.34 11.56 2.07
CA TYR A 290 -2.24 10.62 2.25
C TYR A 290 -0.90 11.33 2.08
N ASP A 291 0.04 11.07 2.99
CA ASP A 291 1.40 11.59 2.88
C ASP A 291 2.21 10.91 1.77
N ASP A 292 3.49 11.28 1.64
CA ASP A 292 4.37 10.76 0.60
C ASP A 292 4.78 9.29 0.82
N PHE A 293 4.56 8.74 2.03
CA PHE A 293 4.66 7.32 2.33
C PHE A 293 3.32 6.59 2.10
N GLY A 294 2.27 7.32 1.73
CA GLY A 294 0.92 6.79 1.57
C GLY A 294 0.19 6.55 2.88
N ARG A 295 0.64 7.09 4.02
CA ARG A 295 -0.05 7.04 5.31
C ARG A 295 -1.20 8.04 5.31
N TYR A 296 -2.35 7.65 5.84
CA TYR A 296 -3.48 8.53 6.02
C TYR A 296 -3.12 9.69 6.98
N ARG A 297 -3.61 10.89 6.68
CA ARG A 297 -3.43 12.10 7.47
C ARG A 297 -4.64 13.02 7.35
N GLU A 298 -4.93 13.72 8.44
CA GLU A 298 -5.85 14.88 8.46
C GLU A 298 -5.06 16.20 8.52
N GLU A 299 -3.82 16.13 8.98
CA GLU A 299 -2.89 17.24 9.15
C GLU A 299 -1.61 16.95 8.36
N GLU A 300 -1.14 17.93 7.60
CA GLU A 300 0.14 17.90 6.89
C GLU A 300 1.27 18.39 7.81
N SER A 301 2.24 17.52 8.02
CA SER A 301 3.48 17.84 8.74
C SER A 301 4.34 18.79 7.91
N LEU A 302 4.71 19.95 8.46
CA LEU A 302 5.60 20.91 7.84
C LEU A 302 7.05 20.50 8.06
N GLU A 303 7.49 19.45 7.38
CA GLU A 303 8.77 18.79 7.62
C GLU A 303 9.98 19.64 7.22
N TYR A 304 10.39 20.53 8.12
CA TYR A 304 11.56 21.39 7.97
C TYR A 304 12.23 21.64 9.34
N PRO A 305 13.56 21.83 9.43
CA PRO A 305 14.25 21.96 10.72
C PRO A 305 13.67 23.05 11.65
N ASP A 306 13.30 24.20 11.09
CA ASP A 306 12.73 25.33 11.87
C ASP A 306 11.29 25.09 12.34
N ARG A 307 10.67 23.99 11.92
CA ARG A 307 9.30 23.59 12.25
C ARG A 307 9.23 22.43 13.23
N ILE A 308 10.37 21.97 13.76
CA ILE A 308 10.40 20.88 14.74
C ILE A 308 9.86 21.40 16.08
N VAL A 309 8.77 20.78 16.55
CA VAL A 309 8.21 20.97 17.90
C VAL A 309 8.97 20.12 18.91
N GLU A 310 9.23 18.86 18.58
CA GLU A 310 10.00 17.94 19.43
C GLU A 310 10.89 17.05 18.55
N SER A 311 12.19 17.01 18.86
CA SER A 311 13.09 16.07 18.19
C SER A 311 13.15 14.75 18.93
N VAL A 312 12.88 13.66 18.22
CA VAL A 312 12.92 12.31 18.77
C VAL A 312 14.32 11.76 18.59
N THR A 313 15.08 11.72 19.68
CA THR A 313 16.38 11.04 19.71
C THR A 313 16.20 9.61 20.18
N LEU A 314 16.62 8.64 19.37
CA LEU A 314 16.71 7.25 19.78
C LEU A 314 17.70 7.15 20.95
N LYS A 315 17.18 6.96 22.17
CA LYS A 315 17.97 6.36 23.25
C LYS A 315 18.25 4.91 22.84
N ASN A 316 19.40 4.36 23.21
CA ASN A 316 19.79 2.95 22.98
C ASN A 316 18.88 1.97 23.75
N ASP A 317 17.57 2.11 23.62
CA ASP A 317 16.57 1.34 24.34
C ASP A 317 16.16 0.12 23.51
N GLU A 318 15.98 -1.00 24.19
CA GLU A 318 15.85 -2.34 23.61
C GLU A 318 14.51 -2.57 22.87
N SER A 319 13.66 -1.52 22.79
CA SER A 319 12.33 -1.49 22.18
C SER A 319 12.24 -0.75 20.83
N VAL A 320 13.36 -0.50 20.12
CA VAL A 320 13.38 0.22 18.81
C VAL A 320 12.31 -0.27 17.82
N LEU A 321 11.95 -1.56 17.87
CA LEU A 321 10.93 -2.16 17.00
C LEU A 321 9.53 -1.52 17.16
N LEU A 322 9.21 -0.99 18.34
CA LEU A 322 7.90 -0.43 18.68
C LEU A 322 7.90 1.10 18.75
N THR A 323 9.08 1.72 18.69
CA THR A 323 9.22 3.17 18.79
C THR A 323 9.04 3.81 17.41
N ASP A 324 8.26 4.88 17.35
CA ASP A 324 8.21 5.79 16.21
C ASP A 324 9.35 6.80 16.35
N THR A 325 10.21 6.87 15.34
CA THR A 325 11.46 7.65 15.40
C THR A 325 11.36 9.00 14.68
N ARG A 326 10.15 9.39 14.27
CA ARG A 326 9.91 10.66 13.59
C ARG A 326 10.02 11.82 14.56
N ASP A 327 10.64 12.90 14.12
CA ASP A 327 10.48 14.19 14.80
C ASP A 327 9.02 14.65 14.70
N ILE A 328 8.57 15.41 15.69
CA ILE A 328 7.24 16.03 15.68
C ILE A 328 7.40 17.44 15.13
N TYR A 329 6.65 17.77 14.08
CA TYR A 329 6.68 19.08 13.42
C TYR A 329 5.39 19.85 13.68
N GLU A 330 5.42 21.16 13.44
CA GLU A 330 4.21 21.96 13.24
C GLU A 330 3.37 21.38 12.10
N THR A 331 2.04 21.45 12.22
CA THR A 331 1.13 20.89 11.22
C THR A 331 0.12 21.92 10.74
N LEU A 332 -0.41 21.69 9.54
CA LEU A 332 -1.56 22.42 8.99
C LEU A 332 -2.64 21.45 8.49
N PRO A 333 -3.93 21.81 8.58
CA PRO A 333 -5.01 20.95 8.16
C PRO A 333 -4.95 20.67 6.66
N VAL A 334 -5.14 19.40 6.29
CA VAL A 334 -5.20 18.99 4.88
C VAL A 334 -6.52 19.45 4.27
N ASN A 335 -6.44 20.03 3.07
CA ASN A 335 -7.60 20.17 2.20
C ASN A 335 -7.49 19.16 1.06
N SER A 336 -8.33 18.12 1.09
CA SER A 336 -8.42 17.10 0.04
C SER A 336 -9.54 17.32 -0.96
N THR A 337 -10.30 18.42 -0.86
CA THR A 337 -11.45 18.59 -1.74
C THR A 337 -11.00 18.75 -3.20
N GLY A 338 -11.68 18.04 -4.10
CA GLY A 338 -11.34 17.99 -5.51
C GLY A 338 -12.56 18.21 -6.40
N HIS A 339 -12.36 17.95 -7.70
CA HIS A 339 -13.43 17.99 -8.68
C HIS A 339 -13.21 16.88 -9.72
N LEU A 340 -14.24 16.07 -9.93
CA LEU A 340 -14.29 15.07 -10.99
C LEU A 340 -15.07 15.63 -12.17
N ASP A 341 -14.49 15.52 -13.35
CA ASP A 341 -15.14 15.90 -14.61
C ASP A 341 -14.61 14.97 -15.71
N GLY A 342 -15.44 14.71 -16.71
CA GLY A 342 -15.10 13.93 -17.89
C GLY A 342 -15.42 12.45 -17.78
N THR A 343 -16.23 12.03 -16.80
CA THR A 343 -16.78 10.66 -16.81
C THR A 343 -17.79 10.46 -17.93
N GLY A 344 -18.43 11.53 -18.38
CA GLY A 344 -19.55 11.48 -19.33
C GLY A 344 -20.90 11.20 -18.66
N ASP A 345 -20.95 11.23 -17.32
CA ASP A 345 -22.15 11.08 -16.52
C ASP A 345 -22.22 12.18 -15.46
N ASP A 346 -23.13 13.14 -15.64
CA ASP A 346 -23.33 14.29 -14.75
C ASP A 346 -23.67 13.89 -13.30
N ARG A 347 -24.13 12.65 -13.07
CA ARG A 347 -24.41 12.13 -11.71
C ARG A 347 -23.13 11.79 -10.96
N LEU A 348 -22.06 11.44 -11.67
CA LEU A 348 -20.77 11.08 -11.10
C LEU A 348 -19.85 12.30 -10.99
N ASP A 349 -19.91 13.19 -11.98
CA ASP A 349 -19.09 14.41 -12.04
C ASP A 349 -19.50 15.43 -10.95
N GLY A 350 -18.60 16.35 -10.64
CA GLY A 350 -18.78 17.42 -9.65
C GLY A 350 -17.75 17.42 -8.53
N LYS A 351 -18.07 18.12 -7.44
CA LYS A 351 -17.19 18.24 -6.27
C LYS A 351 -17.00 16.89 -5.60
N VAL A 352 -15.74 16.59 -5.26
CA VAL A 352 -15.32 15.35 -4.58
C VAL A 352 -14.71 15.70 -3.22
N ALA A 353 -15.03 14.92 -2.19
CA ALA A 353 -14.53 15.14 -0.84
C ALA A 353 -13.06 14.75 -0.67
N ASP A 354 -12.70 13.55 -1.12
CA ASP A 354 -11.36 12.97 -0.99
C ASP A 354 -11.14 11.82 -2.00
N ALA A 355 -10.00 11.15 -1.92
CA ALA A 355 -9.64 10.06 -2.84
C ALA A 355 -10.55 8.83 -2.74
N ARG A 356 -11.22 8.60 -1.61
CA ARG A 356 -12.15 7.47 -1.44
C ARG A 356 -13.47 7.75 -2.17
N ASP A 357 -13.99 8.98 -2.03
CA ASP A 357 -15.15 9.46 -2.81
C ASP A 357 -14.83 9.46 -4.31
N LEU A 358 -13.63 9.92 -4.70
CA LEU A 358 -13.17 9.87 -6.08
C LEU A 358 -13.18 8.43 -6.63
N ALA A 359 -12.59 7.49 -5.90
CA ALA A 359 -12.46 6.10 -6.32
C ALA A 359 -13.83 5.41 -6.49
N GLU A 360 -14.78 5.68 -5.58
CA GLU A 360 -16.15 5.19 -5.65
C GLU A 360 -16.86 5.66 -6.94
N ARG A 361 -16.76 6.95 -7.26
CA ARG A 361 -17.38 7.52 -8.48
C ARG A 361 -16.71 6.99 -9.75
N LEU A 362 -15.38 6.89 -9.75
CA LEU A 362 -14.64 6.35 -10.89
C LEU A 362 -14.99 4.89 -11.16
N ALA A 363 -15.20 4.09 -10.13
CA ALA A 363 -15.59 2.68 -10.28
C ALA A 363 -16.97 2.50 -10.94
N GLN A 364 -17.88 3.47 -10.77
CA GLN A 364 -19.20 3.45 -11.36
C GLN A 364 -19.24 4.00 -12.80
N SER A 365 -18.11 4.51 -13.32
CA SER A 365 -18.06 5.15 -14.64
C SER A 365 -17.83 4.13 -15.77
N ASP A 366 -18.75 4.09 -16.72
CA ASP A 366 -18.60 3.31 -17.96
C ASP A 366 -17.32 3.68 -18.72
N ARG A 367 -16.99 4.97 -18.76
CA ARG A 367 -15.77 5.47 -19.40
C ARG A 367 -14.51 4.90 -18.74
N VAL A 368 -14.51 4.77 -17.42
CA VAL A 368 -13.39 4.18 -16.68
C VAL A 368 -13.23 2.70 -17.02
N ARG A 369 -14.33 1.93 -16.99
CA ARG A 369 -14.34 0.54 -17.42
C ARG A 369 -13.81 0.38 -18.85
N GLN A 370 -14.33 1.17 -19.80
CA GLN A 370 -13.90 1.16 -21.20
C GLN A 370 -12.43 1.53 -21.36
N SER A 371 -11.91 2.49 -20.58
CA SER A 371 -10.49 2.85 -20.60
C SER A 371 -9.60 1.68 -20.15
N ILE A 372 -9.98 0.99 -19.07
CA ILE A 372 -9.26 -0.20 -18.60
C ILE A 372 -9.26 -1.30 -19.68
N ILE A 373 -10.40 -1.53 -20.35
CA ILE A 373 -10.52 -2.50 -21.46
C ILE A 373 -9.61 -2.11 -22.64
N ARG A 374 -9.53 -0.82 -23.00
CA ARG A 374 -8.60 -0.35 -24.04
C ARG A 374 -7.14 -0.60 -23.65
N HIS A 375 -6.78 -0.38 -22.39
CA HIS A 375 -5.45 -0.73 -21.89
C HIS A 375 -5.19 -2.25 -21.94
N ALA A 376 -6.19 -3.07 -21.61
CA ALA A 376 -6.10 -4.52 -21.74
C ALA A 376 -5.92 -4.94 -23.22
N PHE A 377 -6.69 -4.36 -24.15
CA PHE A 377 -6.49 -4.56 -25.59
C PHE A 377 -5.04 -4.31 -25.98
N ARG A 378 -4.48 -3.15 -25.63
CA ARG A 378 -3.10 -2.79 -25.99
C ARG A 378 -2.08 -3.78 -25.43
N TYR A 379 -2.28 -4.21 -24.19
CA TYR A 379 -1.39 -5.15 -23.51
C TYR A 379 -1.44 -6.55 -24.13
N PHE A 380 -2.64 -7.10 -24.33
CA PHE A 380 -2.80 -8.48 -24.79
C PHE A 380 -2.60 -8.65 -26.30
N LEU A 381 -2.93 -7.64 -27.12
CA LEU A 381 -2.69 -7.67 -28.57
C LEU A 381 -1.31 -7.11 -28.95
N GLY A 382 -0.65 -6.38 -28.03
CA GLY A 382 0.69 -5.85 -28.24
C GLY A 382 0.77 -4.74 -29.30
N ARG A 383 -0.31 -3.96 -29.47
CA ARG A 383 -0.38 -2.80 -30.38
C ARG A 383 -1.43 -1.79 -29.91
N ASN A 384 -1.36 -0.56 -30.43
CA ASN A 384 -2.44 0.41 -30.25
C ASN A 384 -3.70 0.00 -31.05
N GLU A 385 -4.86 0.38 -30.52
CA GLU A 385 -6.14 0.25 -31.19
C GLU A 385 -6.30 1.29 -32.30
N THR A 386 -7.12 0.93 -33.28
CA THR A 386 -7.52 1.77 -34.42
C THR A 386 -9.04 1.85 -34.46
N LEU A 387 -9.61 2.70 -35.33
CA LEU A 387 -11.07 2.81 -35.46
C LEU A 387 -11.73 1.49 -35.88
N SER A 388 -11.04 0.63 -36.64
CA SER A 388 -11.56 -0.69 -37.02
C SER A 388 -11.62 -1.68 -35.86
N ASP A 389 -10.98 -1.40 -34.73
CA ASP A 389 -11.04 -2.25 -33.54
C ASP A 389 -12.23 -1.93 -32.63
N SER A 390 -13.08 -0.96 -33.02
CA SER A 390 -14.24 -0.52 -32.23
C SER A 390 -15.20 -1.68 -31.90
N GLY A 391 -15.52 -2.55 -32.86
CA GLY A 391 -16.34 -3.74 -32.64
C GLY A 391 -15.75 -4.65 -31.56
N THR A 392 -14.47 -4.97 -31.66
CA THR A 392 -13.75 -5.78 -30.66
C THR A 392 -13.81 -5.18 -29.26
N LEU A 393 -13.68 -3.86 -29.12
CA LEU A 393 -13.74 -3.19 -27.82
C LEU A 393 -15.15 -3.19 -27.23
N ILE A 394 -16.18 -2.99 -28.08
CA ILE A 394 -17.59 -3.10 -27.68
C ILE A 394 -17.90 -4.53 -27.21
N ASP A 395 -17.47 -5.53 -27.97
CA ASP A 395 -17.67 -6.94 -27.62
C ASP A 395 -16.99 -7.30 -26.30
N ALA A 396 -15.77 -6.81 -26.08
CA ALA A 396 -15.05 -7.01 -24.82
C ALA A 396 -15.76 -6.33 -23.63
N GLU A 397 -16.35 -5.16 -23.81
CA GLU A 397 -17.19 -4.52 -22.80
C GLU A 397 -18.47 -5.31 -22.53
N GLN A 398 -19.16 -5.78 -23.56
CA GLN A 398 -20.34 -6.63 -23.40
C GLN A 398 -20.00 -7.95 -22.70
N ALA A 399 -18.84 -8.54 -22.99
CA ALA A 399 -18.35 -9.72 -22.30
C ALA A 399 -18.17 -9.44 -20.79
N TYR A 400 -17.64 -8.28 -20.40
CA TYR A 400 -17.55 -7.87 -18.99
C TYR A 400 -18.94 -7.77 -18.34
N LEU A 401 -19.86 -7.02 -18.97
CA LEU A 401 -21.19 -6.76 -18.42
C LEU A 401 -22.03 -8.04 -18.28
N ASN A 402 -21.98 -8.92 -19.29
CA ASN A 402 -22.76 -10.17 -19.31
C ASN A 402 -22.20 -11.27 -18.41
N SER A 403 -20.98 -11.10 -17.87
CA SER A 403 -20.29 -12.07 -17.02
C SER A 403 -20.17 -11.64 -15.56
N SER A 404 -20.98 -10.67 -15.12
CA SER A 404 -20.86 -10.08 -13.77
C SER A 404 -19.49 -9.45 -13.50
N GLY A 405 -18.88 -8.84 -14.52
CA GLY A 405 -17.60 -8.14 -14.40
C GLY A 405 -16.36 -9.04 -14.34
N SER A 406 -16.40 -10.19 -15.02
CA SER A 406 -15.23 -11.08 -15.15
C SER A 406 -14.18 -10.47 -16.07
N PHE A 407 -12.93 -10.43 -15.60
CA PHE A 407 -11.80 -10.04 -16.43
C PHE A 407 -11.34 -11.18 -17.34
N ASP A 408 -11.55 -12.44 -16.95
CA ASP A 408 -11.28 -13.57 -17.83
C ASP A 408 -12.20 -13.56 -19.06
N ALA A 409 -13.47 -13.17 -18.90
CA ALA A 409 -14.39 -12.98 -20.02
C ALA A 409 -13.90 -11.89 -21.01
N VAL A 410 -13.37 -10.77 -20.48
CA VAL A 410 -12.75 -9.71 -21.31
C VAL A 410 -11.57 -10.26 -22.08
N ILE A 411 -10.66 -11.00 -21.42
CA ILE A 411 -9.48 -11.58 -22.07
C ILE A 411 -9.90 -12.57 -23.16
N VAL A 412 -10.85 -13.46 -22.88
CA VAL A 412 -11.35 -14.44 -23.86
C VAL A 412 -11.95 -13.70 -25.07
N SER A 413 -12.77 -12.68 -24.84
CA SER A 413 -13.34 -11.86 -25.91
C SER A 413 -12.26 -11.19 -26.77
N LEU A 414 -11.21 -10.64 -26.15
CA LEU A 414 -10.11 -9.99 -26.87
C LEU A 414 -9.27 -10.98 -27.68
N LEU A 415 -9.00 -12.18 -27.14
CA LEU A 415 -8.15 -13.18 -27.78
C LEU A 415 -8.88 -14.06 -28.80
N THR A 416 -10.21 -13.95 -28.89
CA THR A 416 -11.04 -14.65 -29.88
C THR A 416 -11.61 -13.72 -30.95
N SER A 417 -11.29 -12.42 -30.89
CA SER A 417 -11.79 -11.42 -31.82
C SER A 417 -11.03 -11.42 -33.16
N ASP A 418 -11.69 -10.86 -34.19
CA ASP A 418 -11.07 -10.62 -35.49
C ASP A 418 -9.81 -9.75 -35.40
N SER A 419 -9.80 -8.77 -34.48
CA SER A 419 -8.62 -7.92 -34.22
C SER A 419 -7.39 -8.69 -33.75
N PHE A 420 -7.58 -9.87 -33.14
CA PHE A 420 -6.51 -10.78 -32.74
C PHE A 420 -6.19 -11.80 -33.84
N ILE A 421 -7.22 -12.44 -34.42
CA ILE A 421 -7.06 -13.50 -35.42
C ILE A 421 -6.44 -12.98 -36.73
N TYR A 422 -6.94 -11.85 -37.23
CA TYR A 422 -6.54 -11.30 -38.53
C TYR A 422 -5.55 -10.16 -38.36
N ARG A 423 -4.49 -10.37 -37.56
CA ARG A 423 -3.40 -9.38 -37.43
C ARG A 423 -2.81 -9.07 -38.81
N LYS A 424 -3.37 -8.07 -39.49
CA LYS A 424 -2.91 -7.63 -40.81
C LYS A 424 -1.47 -7.16 -40.65
N GLN A 425 -0.59 -7.62 -41.53
CA GLN A 425 0.70 -6.97 -41.69
C GLN A 425 0.41 -5.50 -42.02
N ILE A 426 1.07 -4.60 -41.29
CA ILE A 426 1.10 -3.20 -41.67
C ILE A 426 1.81 -3.19 -43.04
N GLU A 427 1.12 -2.79 -44.10
CA GLU A 427 1.81 -2.45 -45.35
C GLU A 427 2.65 -1.20 -45.05
N ASP A 428 3.97 -1.34 -45.23
CA ASP A 428 4.99 -0.32 -44.93
C ASP A 428 4.79 0.99 -45.71
#